data_AF-A0A4Q3XUJ7-F1
#
_entry.id   AF-A0A4Q3XUJ7-F1
#
_cell.length_a   1.000
_cell.length_b   1.000
_cell.length_c   1.000
_cell.angle_alpha   90.00
_cell.angle_beta   90.00
_cell.angle_gamma   90.00
#
_symmetry.space_group_name_H-M   'P 1'
#
loop_
_entity.id
_entity.type
_entity.pdbx_description
1 polymer ?
#
loop_
_entity_poly.entity_id
_entity_poly.type
_entity_poly.pdbx_seq_one_letter_code
_entity_poly.pdbx_strand_id
1 'polypeptide(L)'
;MTCSARFAIVSLLLILPVVAGCQPQYGGNTNTALGIPESGKVRVVATSLEAGANRLHYKWSFIGGTNWRKATAAGTDFALSDTYPMNSAKERGGCNVYEADLQADKTTGKWKTILHGSDGTTVSSEGALPDAGVESIRIQQDAPSAVKGLPARLTLAQIDGKPLRIQIAR
;
A
#
# COMPACT_ATOMS: atom_id res chain seq x y z
N MET A 1 84.48 -9.75 -6.45
CA MET A 1 83.13 -9.76 -5.85
C MET A 1 82.70 -8.32 -5.67
N THR A 2 81.91 -7.78 -6.59
CA THR A 2 81.44 -6.39 -6.58
C THR A 2 79.96 -6.42 -6.93
N CYS A 3 79.15 -5.92 -6.00
CA CYS A 3 77.69 -6.00 -6.01
C CYS A 3 77.12 -4.85 -6.86
N SER A 4 76.22 -5.19 -7.78
CA SER A 4 75.60 -4.28 -8.75
C SER A 4 74.30 -3.69 -8.16
N ALA A 5 74.22 -2.37 -8.08
CA ALA A 5 73.01 -1.65 -7.72
C ALA A 5 72.05 -1.59 -8.91
N ARG A 6 70.79 -2.04 -8.72
CA ARG A 6 69.69 -1.82 -9.66
C ARG A 6 68.67 -0.89 -9.03
N PHE A 7 68.44 0.24 -9.69
CA PHE A 7 67.35 1.17 -9.41
C PHE A 7 66.01 0.51 -9.78
N ALA A 8 65.11 0.38 -8.81
CA ALA A 8 63.72 0.01 -9.05
C ALA A 8 62.85 1.27 -9.02
N ILE A 9 62.14 1.50 -10.12
CA ILE A 9 61.16 2.56 -10.31
C ILE A 9 59.95 2.25 -9.41
N VAL A 10 59.66 3.12 -8.44
CA VAL A 10 58.46 3.02 -7.59
C VAL A 10 57.29 3.60 -8.38
N SER A 11 56.50 2.72 -9.00
CA SER A 11 55.19 3.09 -9.56
C SER A 11 54.22 3.38 -8.43
N LEU A 12 53.90 4.66 -8.27
CA LEU A 12 52.88 5.18 -7.37
C LEU A 12 51.49 4.77 -7.89
N LEU A 13 50.94 3.68 -7.35
CA LEU A 13 49.54 3.30 -7.61
C LEU A 13 48.63 4.19 -6.77
N LEU A 14 47.86 5.06 -7.43
CA LEU A 14 46.74 5.77 -6.80
C LEU A 14 45.71 4.75 -6.30
N ILE A 15 45.51 4.68 -4.99
CA ILE A 15 44.39 3.95 -4.38
C ILE A 15 43.18 4.88 -4.39
N LEU A 16 42.25 4.65 -5.31
CA LEU A 16 40.92 5.25 -5.26
C LEU A 16 40.12 4.58 -4.13
N PRO A 17 39.45 5.32 -3.24
CA PRO A 17 38.51 4.73 -2.30
C PRO A 17 37.34 4.16 -3.11
N VAL A 18 37.20 2.84 -3.09
CA VAL A 18 35.95 2.17 -3.47
C VAL A 18 34.91 2.65 -2.47
N VAL A 19 34.12 3.64 -2.87
CA VAL A 19 32.84 3.91 -2.24
C VAL A 19 32.04 2.64 -2.44
N ALA A 20 32.02 1.78 -1.43
CA ALA A 20 31.05 0.73 -1.29
C ALA A 20 29.70 1.44 -1.19
N GLY A 21 29.11 1.71 -2.36
CA GLY A 21 27.71 2.02 -2.46
C GLY A 21 27.00 0.82 -1.84
N CYS A 22 26.53 0.99 -0.60
CA CYS A 22 25.34 0.33 -0.14
C CYS A 22 24.22 0.78 -1.08
N GLN A 23 24.18 0.23 -2.29
CA GLN A 23 22.96 0.22 -3.07
C GLN A 23 21.98 -0.55 -2.19
N PRO A 24 20.83 0.04 -1.79
CA PRO A 24 19.75 -0.81 -1.34
C PRO A 24 19.51 -1.78 -2.49
N GLN A 25 19.75 -3.07 -2.24
CA GLN A 25 19.25 -4.13 -3.09
C GLN A 25 17.73 -3.99 -3.09
N TYR A 26 17.21 -3.23 -4.05
CA TYR A 26 15.84 -3.36 -4.48
C TYR A 26 15.76 -4.74 -5.13
N GLY A 27 15.47 -5.73 -4.29
CA GLY A 27 15.11 -7.08 -4.70
C GLY A 27 14.05 -6.98 -5.78
N GLY A 28 14.34 -7.59 -6.92
CA GLY A 28 13.58 -7.41 -8.14
C GLY A 28 12.09 -7.67 -7.94
N ASN A 29 11.27 -6.83 -8.55
CA ASN A 29 9.99 -7.24 -9.08
C ASN A 29 9.88 -6.67 -10.48
N THR A 30 9.66 -7.57 -11.44
CA THR A 30 9.34 -7.27 -12.83
C THR A 30 8.41 -6.06 -12.93
N ASN A 31 8.77 -5.09 -13.77
CA ASN A 31 7.97 -3.94 -14.19
C ASN A 31 6.63 -4.39 -14.83
N THR A 32 5.71 -4.98 -14.08
CA THR A 32 4.30 -4.94 -14.43
C THR A 32 3.86 -3.51 -14.17
N ALA A 33 3.63 -2.76 -15.25
CA ALA A 33 3.13 -1.40 -15.17
C ALA A 33 2.03 -1.29 -14.10
N LEU A 34 2.18 -0.32 -13.18
CA LEU A 34 1.17 0.08 -12.19
C LEU A 34 -0.05 0.74 -12.85
N GLY A 35 -0.42 0.27 -14.04
CA GLY A 35 -1.52 0.79 -14.83
C GLY A 35 -2.87 0.29 -14.33
N ILE A 36 -3.89 0.92 -14.89
CA ILE A 36 -5.30 0.57 -14.73
C ILE A 36 -5.49 -0.89 -15.18
N PRO A 37 -6.10 -1.76 -14.35
CA PRO A 37 -6.36 -3.14 -14.74
C PRO A 37 -7.44 -3.21 -15.83
N GLU A 38 -7.55 -4.36 -16.49
CA GLU A 38 -8.66 -4.59 -17.43
C GLU A 38 -10.05 -4.48 -16.76
N SER A 39 -11.08 -4.28 -17.58
CA SER A 39 -12.46 -4.18 -17.10
C SER A 39 -12.88 -5.41 -16.29
N GLY A 40 -13.64 -5.19 -15.22
CA GLY A 40 -14.06 -6.26 -14.30
C GLY A 40 -12.95 -6.74 -13.35
N LYS A 41 -11.81 -6.04 -13.28
CA LYS A 41 -10.77 -6.27 -12.29
C LYS A 41 -10.49 -5.03 -11.44
N VAL A 42 -9.91 -5.27 -10.27
CA VAL A 42 -9.37 -4.25 -9.36
C VAL A 42 -7.94 -4.59 -9.01
N ARG A 43 -7.06 -3.61 -9.05
CA ARG A 43 -5.70 -3.70 -8.50
C ARG A 43 -5.73 -3.15 -7.08
N VAL A 44 -5.12 -3.89 -6.17
CA VAL A 44 -4.98 -3.53 -4.76
C VAL A 44 -3.51 -3.36 -4.48
N VAL A 45 -3.11 -2.18 -4.00
CA VAL A 45 -1.74 -1.87 -3.60
C VAL A 45 -1.74 -1.57 -2.11
N ALA A 46 -0.91 -2.27 -1.36
CA ALA A 46 -0.86 -2.19 0.10
C ALA A 46 0.48 -1.62 0.55
N THR A 47 0.44 -0.56 1.36
CA THR A 47 1.63 0.21 1.78
C THR A 47 1.59 0.46 3.28
N SER A 48 2.66 0.05 3.97
CA SER A 48 2.91 0.46 5.36
C SER A 48 3.50 1.87 5.37
N LEU A 49 2.83 2.82 6.02
CA LEU A 49 3.33 4.19 6.20
C LEU A 49 4.02 4.36 7.55
N GLU A 50 3.50 3.70 8.59
CA GLU A 50 4.08 3.67 9.94
C GLU A 50 3.69 2.34 10.60
N ALA A 51 4.65 1.65 11.21
CA ALA A 51 4.41 0.41 11.95
C ALA A 51 5.31 0.37 13.18
N GLY A 52 4.84 0.96 14.27
CA GLY A 52 5.54 1.02 15.55
C GLY A 52 4.68 0.55 16.72
N ALA A 53 5.29 0.49 17.91
CA ALA A 53 4.61 0.00 19.13
C ALA A 53 3.43 0.89 19.59
N ASN A 54 3.46 2.18 19.25
CA ASN A 54 2.44 3.14 19.68
C ASN A 54 1.50 3.57 18.56
N ARG A 55 1.92 3.44 17.30
CA ARG A 55 1.19 3.94 16.15
C ARG A 55 1.32 2.99 14.97
N LEU A 56 0.20 2.83 14.27
CA LEU A 56 0.11 2.10 13.02
C LEU A 56 -0.58 3.01 12.00
N HIS A 57 0.00 3.12 10.82
CA HIS A 57 -0.59 3.77 9.67
C HIS A 57 -0.37 2.90 8.44
N TYR A 58 -1.46 2.41 7.87
CA TYR A 58 -1.43 1.53 6.72
C TYR A 58 -2.41 2.03 5.68
N LYS A 59 -2.01 1.96 4.41
CA LYS A 59 -2.82 2.42 3.27
C LYS A 59 -3.04 1.31 2.26
N TRP A 60 -4.25 1.20 1.75
CA TRP A 60 -4.57 0.40 0.56
C TRP A 60 -5.12 1.28 -0.54
N SER A 61 -4.55 1.22 -1.74
CA SER A 61 -5.10 1.87 -2.93
C SER A 61 -5.83 0.82 -3.79
N PHE A 62 -7.09 1.10 -4.14
CA PHE A 62 -7.94 0.30 -5.01
C PHE A 62 -8.08 1.02 -6.35
N ILE A 63 -7.54 0.41 -7.40
CA ILE A 63 -7.54 0.96 -8.76
C ILE A 63 -8.38 0.04 -9.64
N GLY A 64 -9.55 0.52 -10.06
CA GLY A 64 -10.52 -0.23 -10.85
C GLY A 64 -10.32 -0.08 -12.35
N GLY A 65 -10.70 -1.12 -13.09
CA GLY A 65 -11.03 -1.03 -14.52
C GLY A 65 -12.46 -0.52 -14.77
N THR A 66 -13.10 0.07 -13.75
CA THR A 66 -14.45 0.63 -13.73
C THR A 66 -14.48 1.84 -12.78
N ASN A 67 -15.48 2.70 -12.90
CA ASN A 67 -15.76 3.74 -11.92
C ASN A 67 -16.75 3.23 -10.87
N TRP A 68 -16.65 3.74 -9.64
CA TRP A 68 -17.65 3.61 -8.58
C TRP A 68 -18.13 5.00 -8.17
N ARG A 69 -19.43 5.17 -7.92
CA ARG A 69 -19.99 6.44 -7.41
C ARG A 69 -20.19 6.46 -5.91
N LYS A 70 -20.39 5.28 -5.34
CA LYS A 70 -20.90 5.17 -3.98
C LYS A 70 -19.93 4.41 -3.11
N ALA A 71 -19.34 5.14 -2.17
CA ALA A 71 -18.64 4.58 -1.02
C ALA A 71 -19.57 4.57 0.20
N THR A 72 -19.49 3.51 1.00
CA THR A 72 -20.20 3.43 2.29
C THR A 72 -19.31 2.80 3.36
N ALA A 73 -19.55 3.16 4.62
CA ALA A 73 -18.94 2.54 5.79
C ALA A 73 -20.02 2.14 6.80
N ALA A 74 -19.93 0.94 7.34
CA ALA A 74 -20.79 0.43 8.40
C ALA A 74 -19.96 -0.44 9.35
N GLY A 75 -19.59 0.11 10.51
CA GLY A 75 -18.67 -0.57 11.43
C GLY A 75 -17.34 -0.87 10.74
N THR A 76 -16.90 -2.13 10.75
CA THR A 76 -15.65 -2.54 10.08
C THR A 76 -15.83 -2.96 8.62
N ASP A 77 -17.02 -2.81 8.04
CA ASP A 77 -17.29 -3.12 6.63
C ASP A 77 -17.40 -1.83 5.80
N PHE A 78 -16.59 -1.75 4.75
CA PHE A 78 -16.63 -0.71 3.72
C PHE A 78 -17.19 -1.30 2.41
N ALA A 79 -17.77 -0.46 1.56
CA ALA A 79 -18.19 -0.89 0.23
C ALA A 79 -18.00 0.18 -0.84
N LEU A 80 -17.66 -0.28 -2.05
CA LEU A 80 -17.68 0.48 -3.30
C LEU A 80 -18.76 -0.13 -4.21
N SER A 81 -19.68 0.71 -4.68
CA SER A 81 -20.88 0.30 -5.43
C SER A 81 -21.29 1.36 -6.46
N ASP A 82 -22.36 1.07 -7.21
CA ASP A 82 -22.89 1.93 -8.28
C ASP A 82 -21.85 2.18 -9.37
N THR A 83 -21.64 1.15 -10.19
CA THR A 83 -20.51 1.02 -11.11
C THR A 83 -20.88 1.45 -12.53
N TYR A 84 -19.89 1.96 -13.26
CA TYR A 84 -20.04 2.23 -14.70
C TYR A 84 -18.69 2.22 -15.42
N PRO A 85 -18.67 1.95 -16.74
CA PRO A 85 -17.41 1.91 -17.51
C PRO A 85 -16.62 3.21 -17.40
N MET A 86 -15.29 3.10 -17.31
CA MET A 86 -14.39 4.24 -17.19
C MET A 86 -14.56 5.29 -18.31
N ASN A 87 -14.81 4.82 -19.53
CA ASN A 87 -14.95 5.65 -20.73
C ASN A 87 -16.41 6.07 -21.01
N SER A 88 -17.31 5.96 -20.04
CA SER A 88 -18.71 6.31 -20.26
C SER A 88 -18.88 7.82 -20.50
N ALA A 89 -19.43 8.17 -21.66
CA ALA A 89 -19.73 9.55 -22.01
C ALA A 89 -20.96 10.11 -21.26
N LYS A 90 -21.85 9.24 -20.77
CA LYS A 90 -23.16 9.60 -20.19
C LYS A 90 -23.14 9.71 -18.66
N GLU A 91 -22.16 9.08 -18.04
CA GLU A 91 -22.07 8.92 -16.60
C GLU A 91 -21.05 9.90 -16.00
N ARG A 92 -21.32 10.39 -14.79
CA ARG A 92 -20.51 11.41 -14.10
C ARG A 92 -20.49 11.16 -12.59
N GLY A 93 -19.52 11.77 -11.91
CA GLY A 93 -19.50 11.86 -10.44
C GLY A 93 -19.03 10.61 -9.69
N GLY A 94 -18.44 9.64 -10.38
CA GLY A 94 -17.69 8.55 -9.74
C GLY A 94 -16.20 8.61 -10.11
N CYS A 95 -15.43 7.74 -9.48
CA CYS A 95 -14.01 7.58 -9.74
C CYS A 95 -13.57 6.11 -9.75
N ASN A 96 -12.41 5.84 -10.32
CA ASN A 96 -11.83 4.50 -10.41
C ASN A 96 -10.67 4.29 -9.42
N VAL A 97 -10.38 5.28 -8.57
CA VAL A 97 -9.32 5.20 -7.55
C VAL A 97 -9.91 5.58 -6.20
N TYR A 98 -9.84 4.64 -5.27
CA TYR A 98 -10.10 4.87 -3.86
C TYR A 98 -8.88 4.47 -3.05
N GLU A 99 -8.62 5.13 -1.93
CA GLU A 99 -7.66 4.63 -0.95
C GLU A 99 -8.31 4.50 0.43
N ALA A 100 -7.93 3.46 1.15
CA ALA A 100 -8.31 3.24 2.54
C ALA A 100 -7.09 3.47 3.43
N ASP A 101 -7.17 4.44 4.34
CA ASP A 101 -6.17 4.74 5.36
C ASP A 101 -6.63 4.21 6.71
N LEU A 102 -5.94 3.20 7.24
CA LEU A 102 -6.10 2.74 8.62
C LEU A 102 -5.04 3.39 9.49
N GLN A 103 -5.48 4.12 10.51
CA GLN A 103 -4.64 4.71 11.53
C GLN A 103 -5.06 4.18 12.90
N ALA A 104 -4.08 3.85 13.74
CA ALA A 104 -4.30 3.48 15.12
C ALA A 104 -3.23 4.11 16.01
N ASP A 105 -3.64 4.59 17.18
CA ASP A 105 -2.76 5.26 18.12
C ASP A 105 -3.07 4.79 19.55
N LYS A 106 -2.08 4.13 20.16
CA LYS A 106 -2.13 3.58 21.52
C LYS A 106 -2.36 4.66 22.57
N THR A 107 -1.83 5.86 22.36
CA THR A 107 -1.98 7.01 23.27
C THR A 107 -3.43 7.44 23.37
N THR A 108 -4.13 7.43 22.23
CA THR A 108 -5.55 7.79 22.16
C THR A 108 -6.47 6.61 22.47
N GLY A 109 -5.95 5.38 22.40
CA GLY A 109 -6.74 4.16 22.53
C GLY A 109 -7.75 4.00 21.40
N LYS A 110 -7.48 4.56 20.21
CA LYS A 110 -8.43 4.57 19.08
C LYS A 110 -7.80 4.09 17.79
N TRP A 111 -8.65 3.56 16.92
CA TRP A 111 -8.37 3.35 15.52
C TRP A 111 -9.40 4.10 14.67
N LYS A 112 -8.99 4.47 13.46
CA LYS A 112 -9.83 5.11 12.45
C LYS A 112 -9.45 4.57 11.07
N THR A 113 -10.44 4.25 10.27
CA THR A 113 -10.29 3.96 8.84
C THR A 113 -11.04 4.98 8.03
N ILE A 114 -10.38 5.60 7.07
CA ILE A 114 -10.97 6.53 6.11
C ILE A 114 -10.87 5.91 4.73
N LEU A 115 -11.96 5.90 3.97
CA LEU A 115 -11.97 5.53 2.56
C LEU A 115 -12.25 6.80 1.74
N HIS A 116 -11.29 7.24 0.94
CA HIS A 116 -11.39 8.42 0.10
C HIS A 116 -11.31 8.07 -1.38
N GLY A 117 -12.22 8.62 -2.17
CA GLY A 117 -12.22 8.56 -3.62
C GLY A 117 -11.48 9.76 -4.22
N SER A 118 -10.89 9.59 -5.40
CA SER A 118 -10.27 10.71 -6.13
C SER A 118 -11.29 11.76 -6.61
N ASP A 119 -12.59 11.47 -6.49
CA ASP A 119 -13.69 12.42 -6.71
C ASP A 119 -14.03 13.29 -5.47
N GLY A 120 -13.32 13.09 -4.35
CA GLY A 120 -13.55 13.79 -3.09
C GLY A 120 -14.53 13.09 -2.14
N THR A 121 -15.18 12.01 -2.57
CA THR A 121 -16.06 11.20 -1.71
C THR A 121 -15.25 10.63 -0.55
N THR A 122 -15.72 10.81 0.68
CA THR A 122 -15.06 10.27 1.87
C THR A 122 -16.07 9.60 2.79
N VAL A 123 -15.76 8.38 3.22
CA VAL A 123 -16.49 7.68 4.29
C VAL A 123 -15.49 7.21 5.34
N SER A 124 -15.92 7.11 6.59
CA SER A 124 -15.00 6.70 7.65
C SER A 124 -15.69 5.85 8.70
N SER A 125 -14.89 5.10 9.44
CA SER A 125 -15.28 4.35 10.62
C SER A 125 -14.18 4.44 11.66
N GLU A 126 -14.55 4.40 12.92
CA GLU A 126 -13.61 4.47 14.04
C GLU A 126 -14.12 3.63 15.21
N GLY A 127 -13.20 3.32 16.12
CA GLY A 127 -13.53 2.58 17.32
C GLY A 127 -12.42 2.65 18.35
N ALA A 128 -12.70 2.09 19.53
CA ALA A 128 -11.69 1.90 20.56
C ALA A 128 -10.72 0.78 20.15
N LEU A 129 -9.45 0.94 20.53
CA LEU A 129 -8.49 -0.14 20.55
C LEU A 129 -8.77 -1.03 21.77
N PRO A 130 -8.55 -2.35 21.66
CA PRO A 130 -8.47 -3.26 22.80
C PRO A 130 -7.31 -2.89 23.73
N ASP A 131 -7.26 -3.50 24.91
CA ASP A 131 -6.19 -3.30 25.91
C ASP A 131 -4.79 -3.63 25.36
N ALA A 132 -4.71 -4.58 24.41
CA ALA A 132 -3.48 -4.90 23.69
C ALA A 132 -2.99 -3.76 22.76
N GLY A 133 -3.80 -2.71 22.57
CA GLY A 133 -3.46 -1.53 21.78
C GLY A 133 -3.28 -1.85 20.30
N VAL A 134 -2.30 -1.19 19.67
CA VAL A 134 -1.99 -1.34 18.24
C VAL A 134 -1.61 -2.78 17.87
N GLU A 135 -1.03 -3.54 18.80
CA GLU A 135 -0.63 -4.95 18.59
C GLU A 135 -1.83 -5.88 18.34
N SER A 136 -3.05 -5.44 18.67
CA SER A 136 -4.28 -6.16 18.34
C SER A 136 -4.65 -6.10 16.86
N ILE A 137 -3.99 -5.24 16.07
CA ILE A 137 -4.26 -5.06 14.65
C ILE A 137 -3.34 -5.95 13.82
N ARG A 138 -3.94 -6.85 13.04
CA ARG A 138 -3.22 -7.72 12.10
C ARG A 138 -3.55 -7.32 10.67
N ILE A 139 -2.58 -6.76 9.97
CA ILE A 139 -2.70 -6.43 8.55
C ILE A 139 -2.78 -7.72 7.72
N GLN A 140 -3.79 -7.81 6.86
CA GLN A 140 -3.96 -8.91 5.92
C GLN A 140 -3.48 -8.42 4.55
N GLN A 141 -2.38 -9.00 4.05
CA GLN A 141 -1.77 -8.59 2.79
C GLN A 141 -1.72 -9.77 1.81
N ASP A 142 -2.52 -9.70 0.74
CA ASP A 142 -2.38 -10.55 -0.43
C ASP A 142 -1.36 -9.91 -1.38
N ALA A 143 -0.05 -10.03 -1.09
CA ALA A 143 1.03 -9.43 -1.87
C ALA A 143 0.97 -7.88 -2.03
N PRO A 144 2.11 -7.18 -2.21
CA PRO A 144 2.13 -5.72 -2.29
C PRO A 144 1.40 -5.14 -3.53
N SER A 145 1.12 -5.96 -4.55
CA SER A 145 0.22 -5.61 -5.65
C SER A 145 -0.51 -6.86 -6.14
N ALA A 146 -1.81 -6.95 -5.86
CA ALA A 146 -2.65 -8.02 -6.37
C ALA A 146 -3.72 -7.47 -7.31
N VAL A 147 -3.96 -8.17 -8.42
CA VAL A 147 -5.13 -7.92 -9.27
C VAL A 147 -6.17 -8.98 -8.97
N LYS A 148 -7.40 -8.56 -8.65
CA LYS A 148 -8.53 -9.42 -8.29
C LYS A 148 -9.67 -9.22 -9.27
N GLY A 149 -10.44 -10.29 -9.53
CA GLY A 149 -11.69 -10.20 -10.29
C GLY A 149 -12.81 -9.56 -9.47
N LEU A 150 -13.72 -8.84 -10.13
CA LEU A 150 -14.90 -8.22 -9.51
C LEU A 150 -16.17 -9.06 -9.74
N PRO A 151 -17.09 -9.15 -8.77
CA PRO A 151 -17.02 -8.49 -7.46
C PRO A 151 -15.99 -9.12 -6.53
N ALA A 152 -15.39 -8.33 -5.65
CA ALA A 152 -14.39 -8.78 -4.69
C ALA A 152 -14.81 -8.47 -3.25
N ARG A 153 -14.50 -9.39 -2.33
CA ARG A 153 -14.57 -9.13 -0.88
C ARG A 153 -13.18 -9.31 -0.29
N LEU A 154 -12.60 -8.23 0.21
CA LEU A 154 -11.24 -8.22 0.72
C LEU A 154 -11.26 -7.99 2.22
N THR A 155 -10.44 -8.72 2.96
CA THR A 155 -10.14 -8.40 4.36
C THR A 155 -8.83 -7.63 4.36
N LEU A 156 -8.85 -6.40 4.88
CA LEU A 156 -7.70 -5.50 4.92
C LEU A 156 -6.90 -5.71 6.21
N ALA A 157 -7.61 -5.86 7.33
CA ALA A 157 -7.01 -6.11 8.62
C ALA A 157 -7.95 -6.93 9.51
N GLN A 158 -7.44 -7.40 10.64
CA GLN A 158 -8.22 -7.82 11.79
C GLN A 158 -7.94 -6.86 12.93
N ILE A 159 -9.00 -6.34 13.55
CA ILE A 159 -8.95 -5.48 14.73
C ILE A 159 -9.68 -6.24 15.83
N ASP A 160 -8.97 -6.71 16.84
CA ASP A 160 -9.54 -7.53 17.91
C ASP A 160 -10.26 -8.80 17.41
N GLY A 161 -9.66 -9.46 16.41
CA GLY A 161 -10.27 -10.61 15.74
C GLY A 161 -11.48 -10.27 14.84
N LYS A 162 -11.99 -9.03 14.87
CA LYS A 162 -13.03 -8.58 13.94
C LYS A 162 -12.40 -8.14 12.61
N PRO A 163 -12.93 -8.59 11.47
CA PRO A 163 -12.33 -8.27 10.18
C PRO A 163 -12.73 -6.86 9.73
N LEU A 164 -11.73 -6.04 9.40
CA LEU A 164 -11.86 -4.83 8.60
C LEU A 164 -11.92 -5.23 7.13
N ARG A 165 -13.04 -4.97 6.46
CA ARG A 165 -13.32 -5.48 5.12
C ARG A 165 -13.71 -4.38 4.16
N ILE A 166 -13.50 -4.65 2.87
CA ILE A 166 -14.07 -3.88 1.78
C ILE A 166 -14.74 -4.81 0.77
N GLN A 167 -15.98 -4.48 0.41
CA GLN A 167 -16.73 -5.09 -0.68
C GLN A 167 -16.62 -4.20 -1.92
N ILE A 168 -16.22 -4.75 -3.06
CA ILE A 168 -16.03 -3.99 -4.30
C ILE A 168 -16.94 -4.59 -5.36
N ALA A 169 -17.93 -3.81 -5.81
CA ALA A 169 -18.86 -4.21 -6.87
C ALA A 169 -18.18 -4.22 -8.25
N ARG A 170 -18.77 -4.98 -9.17
CA ARG A 170 -18.40 -5.03 -10.59
C ARG A 170 -19.04 -3.89 -11.36
#